data_AF-A0A268RA62-F1
#
_entry.id   AF-A0A268RA62-F1
#
_cell.length_a   1.000
_cell.length_b   1.000
_cell.length_c   1.000
_cell.angle_alpha   90.00
_cell.angle_beta   90.00
_cell.angle_gamma   90.00
#
_symmetry.space_group_name_H-M   'P 1'
#
loop_
_entity.id
_entity.type
_entity.pdbx_description
1 polymer ?
#
loop_
_entity_poly.entity_id
_entity_poly.type
_entity_poly.pdbx_seq_one_letter_code
_entity_poly.pdbx_strand_id
1 'polypeptide(L)'
;INIDGKVIGINSMKIAQSAVEGIGLAIPANLVIPIIEDLETYSEVRRPYMGIAMRSLNEVSSYHWEQTLKLPKKVESGIVVMSVEPISPAG
;
A
#
# COMPACT_ATOMS: atom_id res chain seq x y z
N ILE A 1 12.29 -19.27 -11.49
CA ILE A 1 13.46 -20.04 -11.00
C ILE A 1 14.68 -19.43 -11.68
N ASN A 2 15.70 -18.99 -10.93
CA ASN A 2 16.99 -18.62 -11.54
C ASN A 2 17.92 -19.84 -11.57
N ILE A 3 19.00 -19.76 -12.36
CA ILE A 3 19.90 -20.88 -12.68
C ILE A 3 20.63 -21.49 -11.47
N ASP A 4 20.62 -20.78 -10.34
CA ASP A 4 21.17 -21.23 -9.04
C ASP A 4 20.14 -21.93 -8.13
N GLY A 5 18.98 -22.35 -8.66
CA GLY A 5 17.98 -23.10 -7.89
C GLY A 5 17.23 -22.29 -6.82
N LYS A 6 17.38 -20.96 -6.80
CA LYS A 6 16.64 -20.07 -5.90
C LYS A 6 15.28 -19.68 -6.47
N VAL A 7 14.23 -19.83 -5.66
CA VAL A 7 12.85 -19.41 -5.98
C VAL A 7 12.78 -17.89 -5.89
N ILE A 8 12.58 -17.23 -7.03
CA ILE A 8 12.55 -15.76 -7.15
C ILE A 8 11.13 -15.15 -7.17
N GLY A 9 10.07 -15.96 -7.03
CA GLY A 9 8.70 -15.46 -6.90
C GLY A 9 7.62 -16.50 -7.20
N ILE A 10 6.47 -16.38 -6.54
CA ILE A 10 5.23 -17.09 -6.86
C ILE A 10 4.57 -16.37 -8.03
N ASN A 11 4.29 -17.08 -9.12
CA ASN A 11 3.67 -16.52 -10.31
C ASN A 11 2.18 -16.22 -10.01
N SER A 12 1.82 -14.97 -9.75
CA SER A 12 0.44 -14.56 -9.47
C SER A 12 -0.17 -13.86 -10.69
N MET A 13 -0.55 -14.65 -11.70
CA MET A 13 -1.35 -14.17 -12.83
C MET A 13 -2.82 -14.57 -12.63
N LYS A 14 -3.66 -13.70 -12.03
CA LYS A 14 -5.13 -13.70 -12.29
C LYS A 14 -5.92 -12.54 -11.65
N ILE A 15 -5.70 -11.30 -12.07
CA ILE A 15 -6.80 -10.33 -12.07
C ILE A 15 -7.06 -9.99 -13.53
N ALA A 16 -7.99 -10.73 -14.10
CA ALA A 16 -8.41 -10.65 -15.49
C ALA A 16 -9.14 -9.31 -15.73
N GLN A 17 -8.38 -8.28 -16.08
CA GLN A 17 -8.86 -7.23 -16.95
C GLN A 17 -8.31 -7.55 -18.34
N SER A 18 -9.18 -8.06 -19.20
CA SER A 18 -8.89 -8.48 -20.58
C SER A 18 -8.53 -7.29 -21.49
N ALA A 19 -7.54 -6.48 -21.15
CA ALA A 19 -7.27 -5.24 -21.88
C ALA A 19 -5.81 -4.95 -22.24
N VAL A 20 -4.78 -5.61 -21.68
CA VAL A 20 -3.40 -5.33 -22.14
C VAL A 20 -2.46 -6.53 -21.97
N GLU A 21 -2.02 -7.11 -23.09
CA GLU A 21 -0.89 -8.03 -23.16
C GLU A 21 0.38 -7.33 -22.67
N GLY A 22 1.08 -7.91 -21.68
CA GLY A 22 2.48 -7.58 -21.41
C GLY A 22 2.84 -7.00 -20.04
N ILE A 23 1.91 -6.84 -19.10
CA ILE A 23 2.25 -6.41 -17.73
C ILE A 23 2.33 -7.63 -16.81
N GLY A 24 3.55 -8.06 -16.51
CA GLY A 24 3.82 -9.05 -15.46
C GLY A 24 3.74 -8.40 -14.08
N LEU A 25 2.68 -8.67 -13.33
CA LEU A 25 2.58 -8.30 -11.90
C LEU A 25 3.18 -9.45 -11.07
N ALA A 26 4.45 -9.32 -10.68
CA ALA A 26 5.04 -10.20 -9.68
C ALA A 26 4.75 -9.66 -8.29
N ILE A 27 4.30 -10.51 -7.36
CA ILE A 27 4.30 -10.15 -5.94
C ILE A 27 5.77 -10.16 -5.50
N PRO A 28 6.35 -9.01 -5.12
CA PRO A 28 7.76 -8.94 -4.80
C PRO A 28 8.03 -9.74 -3.52
N ALA A 29 9.16 -10.44 -3.46
CA ALA A 29 9.46 -11.39 -2.38
C ALA A 29 9.44 -10.74 -0.98
N ASN A 30 9.74 -9.44 -0.88
CA ASN A 30 9.66 -8.67 0.36
C ASN A 30 8.24 -8.57 0.93
N LEU A 31 7.19 -8.64 0.10
CA LEU A 31 5.81 -8.68 0.56
C LEU A 31 5.42 -10.08 1.04
N VAL A 32 6.09 -11.12 0.53
CA VAL A 32 5.74 -12.52 0.78
C VAL A 32 6.29 -13.03 2.11
N ILE A 33 7.47 -12.58 2.53
CA ILE A 33 8.11 -12.99 3.80
C ILE A 33 7.16 -12.83 5.00
N PRO A 34 6.60 -11.63 5.30
CA PRO A 34 5.73 -11.48 6.47
C PRO A 34 4.42 -12.26 6.33
N ILE A 35 3.95 -12.49 5.10
CA ILE A 35 2.74 -13.29 4.85
C ILE A 35 2.98 -14.75 5.21
N ILE A 36 4.15 -15.30 4.87
CA ILE A 36 4.52 -16.68 5.23
C ILE A 36 4.69 -16.79 6.74
N GLU A 37 5.39 -15.85 7.38
CA GLU A 37 5.56 -15.84 8.85
C GLU A 37 4.22 -15.78 9.59
N ASP A 38 3.28 -14.95 9.11
CA ASP A 38 1.92 -14.87 9.64
C ASP A 38 1.15 -16.18 9.47
N LEU A 39 1.27 -16.82 8.29
CA LEU A 39 0.61 -18.10 8.02
C LEU A 39 1.20 -19.25 8.85
N GLU A 40 2.51 -19.27 9.07
CA GLU A 40 3.18 -20.27 9.91
C GLU A 40 2.82 -20.09 11.39
N THR A 41 2.72 -18.84 11.85
CA THR A 41 2.51 -18.53 13.29
C THR A 41 1.04 -18.51 13.68
N TYR A 42 0.17 -17.95 12.82
CA TYR A 42 -1.23 -17.66 13.13
C TYR A 42 -2.22 -18.42 12.23
N SER A 43 -1.77 -19.14 11.20
CA SER A 43 -2.63 -19.78 10.18
C SER A 43 -3.53 -18.81 9.39
N GLU A 44 -3.31 -17.51 9.54
CA GLU A 44 -4.05 -16.43 8.90
C GLU A 44 -3.12 -15.25 8.64
N VAL A 45 -3.40 -14.46 7.60
CA VAL A 45 -2.60 -13.26 7.28
C VAL A 45 -3.15 -12.07 8.05
N ARG A 46 -2.34 -11.45 8.91
CA ARG A 46 -2.76 -10.32 9.74
C ARG A 46 -2.33 -9.02 9.10
N ARG A 47 -3.28 -8.38 8.41
CA ARG A 47 -3.03 -7.07 7.80
C ARG A 47 -3.13 -5.98 8.88
N PRO A 48 -2.07 -5.18 9.09
CA PRO A 48 -2.15 -4.07 10.03
C PRO A 48 -3.23 -3.09 9.59
N TYR A 49 -4.06 -2.68 10.55
CA TYR A 49 -5.14 -1.72 10.38
C TYR A 49 -4.91 -0.53 11.29
N MET A 50 -4.97 0.69 10.75
CA MET A 50 -4.75 1.91 11.51
C MET A 50 -6.04 2.69 11.81
N GLY A 51 -7.07 2.59 10.96
CA GLY A 51 -8.35 3.29 11.15
C GLY A 51 -8.36 4.76 10.74
N ILE A 52 -7.50 5.17 9.81
CA ILE A 52 -7.50 6.54 9.27
C ILE A 52 -8.12 6.59 7.87
N ALA A 53 -9.01 7.56 7.65
CA ALA A 53 -9.45 7.91 6.30
C ALA A 53 -8.46 8.92 5.73
N MET A 54 -7.94 8.65 4.55
CA MET A 54 -6.85 9.41 3.98
C MET A 54 -7.13 9.81 2.53
N ARG A 55 -6.67 10.99 2.13
CA ARG A 55 -6.78 11.53 0.77
C ARG A 55 -5.42 11.98 0.28
N SER A 56 -5.13 11.80 -1.01
CA SER A 56 -3.87 12.27 -1.56
C SER A 56 -3.80 13.80 -1.51
N LEU A 57 -2.66 14.36 -1.13
CA LEU A 57 -2.46 15.81 -1.16
C LEU A 57 -2.62 16.38 -2.57
N ASN A 58 -2.32 15.58 -3.60
CA ASN A 58 -2.49 15.94 -5.01
C ASN A 58 -3.97 16.13 -5.40
N GLU A 59 -4.91 15.55 -4.65
CA GLU A 59 -6.36 15.73 -4.87
C GLU A 59 -6.88 17.00 -4.17
N VAL A 60 -6.07 17.64 -3.33
CA VAL A 60 -6.38 18.91 -2.67
C VAL A 60 -5.83 20.05 -3.52
N SER A 61 -6.67 21.02 -3.87
CA SER A 61 -6.22 22.20 -4.65
C SER A 61 -5.07 22.92 -3.95
N SER A 62 -4.07 23.35 -4.73
CA SER A 62 -2.87 24.06 -4.25
C SER A 62 -3.20 25.32 -3.43
N TYR A 63 -4.34 25.95 -3.70
CA TYR A 63 -4.86 27.06 -2.89
C TYR A 63 -5.02 26.68 -1.41
N HIS A 64 -5.55 25.48 -1.13
CA HIS A 64 -5.75 24.99 0.24
C HIS A 64 -4.44 24.57 0.93
N TRP A 65 -3.36 24.33 0.18
CA TRP A 65 -2.08 23.93 0.77
C TRP A 65 -1.50 25.06 1.62
N GLU A 66 -1.57 26.29 1.14
CA GLU A 66 -1.05 27.46 1.86
C GLU A 66 -2.08 28.06 2.82
N GLN A 67 -3.34 28.19 2.37
CA GLN A 67 -4.37 28.93 3.11
C GLN A 67 -5.00 28.13 4.26
N THR A 68 -5.17 26.82 4.06
CA THR A 68 -5.86 25.95 5.02
C THR A 68 -4.87 25.05 5.76
N LEU A 69 -4.04 24.31 5.01
CA LEU A 69 -3.10 23.34 5.56
C LEU A 69 -1.78 23.97 6.02
N LYS A 70 -1.48 25.21 5.58
CA LYS A 70 -0.26 25.97 5.91
C LYS A 70 1.02 25.15 5.72
N LEU A 71 1.09 24.42 4.62
CA LEU A 71 2.21 23.53 4.34
C LEU A 71 3.49 24.33 4.01
N PRO A 72 4.67 23.92 4.52
CA PRO A 72 5.93 24.48 4.08
C PRO A 72 6.15 24.23 2.58
N LYS A 73 6.78 25.17 1.88
CA LYS A 73 7.05 25.09 0.42
C LYS A 73 7.88 23.89 -0.03
N LYS A 74 8.48 23.15 0.91
CA LYS A 74 9.24 21.92 0.65
C LYS A 74 8.35 20.68 0.49
N VAL A 75 7.07 20.77 0.88
CA VAL A 75 6.13 19.63 0.78
C VAL A 75 5.51 19.62 -0.60
N GLU A 76 5.95 18.67 -1.42
CA GLU A 76 5.49 18.51 -2.82
C GLU A 76 4.53 17.34 -2.99
N SER A 77 4.51 16.40 -2.04
CA SER A 77 3.62 15.25 -2.04
C SER A 77 3.35 14.78 -0.61
N GLY A 78 2.25 14.07 -0.42
CA GLY A 78 1.87 13.57 0.90
C GLY A 78 0.44 13.08 0.91
N ILE A 79 -0.01 12.72 2.10
CA ILE A 79 -1.36 12.22 2.36
C ILE A 79 -1.98 13.10 3.45
N VAL A 80 -3.23 13.50 3.26
CA VAL A 80 -4.01 14.25 4.23
C VAL A 80 -4.92 13.28 4.98
N VAL A 81 -4.86 13.31 6.31
CA VAL A 81 -5.77 12.54 7.17
C VAL A 81 -7.09 13.30 7.28
N MET A 82 -8.16 12.72 6.77
CA MET A 82 -9.50 13.32 6.70
C MET A 82 -10.29 13.05 7.98
N SER A 83 -10.15 11.85 8.54
CA SER A 83 -10.79 11.46 9.79
C SER A 83 -10.09 10.25 10.40
N VAL A 84 -10.32 10.06 11.69
CA VAL A 84 -9.93 8.85 12.43
C VAL A 84 -11.22 8.14 12.83
N GLU A 85 -11.30 6.84 12.57
CA GLU A 85 -12.44 6.02 13.00
C GLU A 85 -12.43 5.90 14.53
N PRO A 86 -13.56 6.11 15.22
CA PRO A 86 -13.64 5.96 16.68
C PRO A 86 -13.34 4.53 17.12
N ILE A 87 -12.57 4.37 18.21
CA ILE A 87 -12.16 3.08 18.78
C ILE A 87 -11.18 2.31 17.85
N SER A 88 -10.57 3.00 16.90
CA SER A 88 -9.51 2.42 16.07
C SER A 88 -8.14 2.58 16.74
N PRO A 89 -7.09 1.88 16.27
CA PRO A 89 -5.74 2.07 16.79
C PRO A 89 -5.22 3.52 16.68
N ALA A 90 -5.77 4.33 15.76
CA ALA A 90 -5.44 5.73 15.63
C ALA A 90 -6.29 6.69 16.49
N GLY A 91 -7.43 6.24 17.08
CA GLY A 91 -8.32 7.10 17.88
C GLY A 91 -9.55 6.43 18.47
#